data_AF-A0A2T0K8H4-F1
#
_entry.id   AF-A0A2T0K8H4-F1
#
_cell.length_a   1.000
_cell.length_b   1.000
_cell.length_c   1.000
_cell.angle_alpha   90.00
_cell.angle_beta   90.00
_cell.angle_gamma   90.00
#
_symmetry.space_group_name_H-M   'P 1'
#
loop_
_entity.id
_entity.type
_entity.pdbx_description
1 polymer ?
#
loop_
_entity_poly.entity_id
_entity_poly.type
_entity_poly.pdbx_seq_one_letter_code
_entity_poly.pdbx_strand_id
1 'polypeptide(L)'
;MKILQGVRPTDYLLAALFSAAGVVLMSLNLTNGDDPTLIHPVSTSSWLIVPAFLLVTVPILWRRGNVTAVVAATAAAVALHVLAFGWVTRCGVVIPLAAALAYAVARFANGTREHVLGLAGIVVTEVIMLWRDSSAGLADALPFAIAPVVVFYALGWLVKNQLNRRQPADQRATV
;
A
#
# COMPACT_ATOMS: atom_id res chain seq x y z
N MET A 1 8.02 12.40 -22.49
CA MET A 1 7.54 11.95 -21.16
C MET A 1 6.54 10.80 -21.33
N LYS A 2 6.97 9.53 -21.22
CA LYS A 2 6.08 8.35 -21.31
C LYS A 2 5.62 7.81 -19.93
N ILE A 3 6.11 8.40 -18.83
CA ILE A 3 5.91 7.89 -17.45
C ILE A 3 4.49 8.11 -16.91
N LEU A 4 3.76 9.12 -17.40
CA LEU A 4 2.39 9.44 -16.93
C LEU A 4 1.29 8.88 -17.85
N GLN A 5 1.64 8.17 -18.92
CA GLN A 5 0.66 7.58 -19.82
C GLN A 5 -0.11 6.45 -19.09
N GLY A 6 -1.44 6.56 -19.05
CA GLY A 6 -2.32 5.55 -18.46
C GLY A 6 -2.76 5.80 -17.01
N VAL A 7 -2.28 6.88 -16.36
CA VAL A 7 -2.74 7.28 -15.02
C VAL A 7 -4.11 7.97 -15.13
N ARG A 8 -5.12 7.48 -14.40
CA ARG A 8 -6.46 8.10 -14.39
C ARG A 8 -6.58 9.14 -13.27
N PRO A 9 -7.53 10.10 -13.37
CA PRO A 9 -7.78 11.08 -12.30
C PRO A 9 -7.97 10.46 -10.91
N THR A 10 -8.61 9.29 -10.84
CA THR A 10 -8.82 8.56 -9.58
C THR A 10 -7.54 8.00 -8.97
N ASP A 11 -6.50 7.76 -9.77
CA ASP A 11 -5.21 7.30 -9.26
C ASP A 11 -4.44 8.45 -8.60
N TYR A 12 -4.54 9.67 -9.16
CA TYR A 12 -4.01 10.89 -8.52
C TYR A 12 -4.69 11.17 -7.19
N LEU A 13 -6.02 11.06 -7.13
CA LEU A 13 -6.77 11.26 -5.88
C LEU A 13 -6.33 10.25 -4.80
N LEU A 14 -6.18 8.98 -5.17
CA LEU A 14 -5.75 7.94 -4.24
C LEU A 14 -4.32 8.17 -3.75
N ALA A 15 -3.39 8.49 -4.64
CA ALA A 15 -2.02 8.80 -4.28
C ALA A 15 -1.92 10.04 -3.40
N ALA A 16 -2.66 11.10 -3.72
CA ALA A 16 -2.73 12.32 -2.93
C ALA A 16 -3.27 12.03 -1.52
N LEU A 17 -4.34 11.22 -1.41
CA LEU A 17 -4.92 10.83 -0.13
C LEU A 17 -3.93 10.06 0.75
N PHE A 18 -3.27 9.04 0.20
CA PHE A 18 -2.27 8.29 0.97
C PHE A 18 -1.04 9.12 1.32
N SER A 19 -0.61 10.00 0.41
CA SER A 19 0.52 10.88 0.65
C SER A 19 0.22 11.91 1.73
N ALA A 20 -0.98 12.53 1.70
CA ALA A 20 -1.42 13.44 2.75
C ALA A 20 -1.53 12.73 4.11
N ALA A 21 -2.13 11.53 4.14
CA ALA A 21 -2.19 10.72 5.35
C ALA A 21 -0.78 10.36 5.86
N GLY A 22 0.15 10.03 4.96
CA GLY A 22 1.55 9.79 5.25
C GLY A 22 2.24 11.01 5.87
N VAL A 23 2.08 12.19 5.27
CA VAL A 23 2.64 13.45 5.78
C VAL A 23 2.10 13.75 7.19
N VAL A 24 0.80 13.59 7.41
CA VAL A 24 0.17 13.79 8.72
C VAL A 24 0.75 12.78 9.73
N LEU A 25 0.76 11.49 9.40
CA LEU A 25 1.26 10.46 10.31
C LEU A 25 2.75 10.64 10.64
N MET A 26 3.58 10.97 9.66
CA MET A 26 5.01 11.21 9.88
C MET A 26 5.25 12.48 10.71
N SER A 27 4.43 13.52 10.52
CA SER A 27 4.47 14.72 11.39
C SER A 27 4.11 14.38 12.84
N LEU A 28 3.09 13.54 13.05
CA LEU A 28 2.70 13.08 14.38
C LEU A 28 3.79 12.24 15.06
N ASN A 29 4.53 11.43 14.30
CA ASN A 29 5.67 10.69 14.83
C ASN A 29 6.79 11.62 15.33
N LEU A 30 6.98 12.78 14.68
CA LEU A 30 7.98 13.78 15.10
C LEU A 30 7.56 14.52 16.37
N THR A 31 6.27 14.80 16.54
CA THR A 31 5.77 15.59 17.69
C THR A 31 5.44 14.74 18.91
N ASN A 32 5.10 13.46 18.73
CA ASN A 32 4.61 12.58 19.79
C ASN A 32 5.60 11.43 20.10
N GLY A 33 6.89 11.61 19.80
CA GLY A 33 7.89 10.54 19.89
C GLY A 33 8.13 9.98 21.30
N ASP A 34 7.82 10.79 22.32
CA ASP A 34 8.03 10.49 23.74
C ASP A 34 6.77 9.95 24.44
N ASP A 35 5.73 9.54 23.69
CA ASP A 35 4.51 9.00 24.26
C ASP A 35 4.78 7.67 25.01
N PRO A 36 4.59 7.62 26.35
CA PRO A 36 4.90 6.45 27.16
C PRO A 36 3.93 5.27 26.93
N THR A 37 2.85 5.47 26.17
CA THR A 37 1.88 4.42 25.83
C THR A 37 2.30 3.57 24.63
N LEU A 38 3.33 3.99 23.89
CA LEU A 38 3.89 3.23 22.77
C LEU A 38 4.64 1.98 23.26
N ILE A 39 4.60 0.90 22.48
CA ILE A 39 5.36 -0.33 22.78
C ILE A 39 6.87 -0.06 22.69
N HIS A 40 7.26 0.80 21.75
CA HIS A 40 8.63 1.27 21.57
C HIS A 40 8.66 2.78 21.34
N PRO A 41 9.63 3.51 21.91
CA PRO A 41 9.79 4.94 21.65
C PRO A 41 10.18 5.18 20.19
N VAL A 42 9.76 6.33 19.63
CA VAL A 42 10.08 6.69 18.25
C VAL A 42 11.58 6.95 18.10
N SER A 43 12.20 6.40 17.06
CA SER A 43 13.67 6.39 16.89
C SER A 43 14.22 7.56 16.06
N THR A 44 13.39 8.48 15.57
CA THR A 44 13.81 9.56 14.67
C THR A 44 13.18 10.89 15.02
N SER A 45 13.97 11.95 14.92
CA SER A 45 13.54 13.35 14.97
C SER A 45 13.79 14.09 13.64
N SER A 46 14.23 13.37 12.60
CA SER A 46 14.56 13.98 11.31
C SER A 46 13.33 14.18 10.44
N TRP A 47 13.15 15.41 9.95
CA TRP A 47 12.11 15.77 8.98
C TRP A 47 12.24 15.05 7.63
N LEU A 48 13.38 14.41 7.35
CA LEU A 48 13.56 13.55 6.17
C LEU A 48 12.62 12.34 6.14
N ILE A 49 12.00 12.01 7.29
CA ILE A 49 10.99 10.96 7.39
C ILE A 49 9.80 11.22 6.45
N VAL A 50 9.39 12.47 6.27
CA VAL A 50 8.24 12.85 5.44
C VAL A 50 8.50 12.56 3.95
N PRO A 51 9.53 13.15 3.30
CA PRO A 51 9.80 12.87 1.89
C PRO A 51 10.16 11.40 1.63
N ALA A 52 10.80 10.72 2.60
CA ALA A 52 11.04 9.28 2.48
C ALA A 52 9.73 8.48 2.48
N PHE A 53 8.75 8.84 3.31
CA PHE A 53 7.46 8.17 3.35
C PHE A 53 6.61 8.44 2.09
N LEU A 54 6.79 9.59 1.42
CA LEU A 54 6.16 9.82 0.13
C LEU A 54 6.60 8.80 -0.93
N LEU A 55 7.83 8.28 -0.84
CA LEU A 55 8.30 7.21 -1.74
C LEU A 55 7.54 5.89 -1.52
N VAL A 56 6.91 5.70 -0.36
CA VAL A 56 6.07 4.54 -0.07
C VAL A 56 4.71 4.64 -0.78
N THR A 57 4.12 5.84 -0.82
CA THR A 57 2.74 6.06 -1.28
C THR A 57 2.66 6.38 -2.78
N VAL A 58 3.63 7.12 -3.31
CA VAL A 58 3.67 7.57 -4.72
C VAL A 58 3.57 6.43 -5.75
N PRO A 59 4.18 5.23 -5.55
CA PRO A 59 4.07 4.12 -6.50
C PRO A 59 2.64 3.75 -6.90
N ILE A 60 1.64 4.00 -6.03
CA ILE A 60 0.24 3.64 -6.32
C ILE A 60 -0.34 4.35 -7.56
N LEU A 61 0.24 5.47 -7.99
CA LEU A 61 -0.12 6.16 -9.23
C LEU A 61 -0.06 5.23 -10.46
N TRP A 62 0.91 4.32 -10.48
CA TRP A 62 1.16 3.44 -11.62
C TRP A 62 0.48 2.06 -11.50
N ARG A 63 -0.46 1.89 -10.55
CA ARG A 63 -1.08 0.59 -10.23
C ARG A 63 -1.77 -0.10 -11.41
N ARG A 64 -2.18 0.66 -12.44
CA ARG A 64 -2.84 0.13 -13.65
C ARG A 64 -1.88 -0.36 -14.71
N GLY A 65 -0.63 0.13 -14.70
CA GLY A 65 0.38 -0.19 -15.72
C GLY A 65 1.11 -1.48 -15.41
N ASN A 66 1.64 -1.60 -14.19
CA ASN A 66 2.30 -2.81 -13.71
C ASN A 66 2.17 -2.92 -12.19
N VAL A 67 1.15 -3.65 -11.73
CA VAL A 67 0.84 -3.75 -10.30
C VAL A 67 1.92 -4.47 -9.50
N THR A 68 2.60 -5.45 -10.10
CA THR A 68 3.69 -6.17 -9.41
C THR A 68 4.91 -5.27 -9.18
N ALA A 69 5.27 -4.44 -10.17
CA ALA A 69 6.33 -3.44 -10.01
C ALA A 69 5.97 -2.40 -8.96
N VAL A 70 4.70 -1.97 -8.90
CA VAL A 70 4.22 -1.04 -7.86
C VAL A 70 4.33 -1.65 -6.47
N VAL A 71 3.85 -2.88 -6.27
CA VAL A 71 3.99 -3.58 -4.99
C VAL A 71 5.47 -3.73 -4.61
N ALA A 72 6.34 -4.13 -5.55
CA ALA A 72 7.76 -4.28 -5.30
C ALA A 72 8.43 -2.94 -4.92
N ALA A 73 8.08 -1.85 -5.60
CA ALA A 73 8.58 -0.52 -5.30
C ALA A 73 8.12 -0.03 -3.92
N THR A 74 6.84 -0.23 -3.58
CA THR A 74 6.30 0.08 -2.24
C THR A 74 6.99 -0.76 -1.16
N ALA A 75 7.17 -2.07 -1.38
CA ALA A 75 7.86 -2.94 -0.43
C ALA A 75 9.32 -2.49 -0.19
N ALA A 76 10.04 -2.16 -1.26
CA ALA A 76 11.40 -1.65 -1.18
C ALA A 76 11.45 -0.29 -0.45
N ALA A 77 10.53 0.62 -0.74
CA ALA A 77 10.44 1.90 -0.06
C ALA A 77 10.13 1.74 1.44
N VAL A 78 9.23 0.84 1.81
CA VAL A 78 8.93 0.51 3.22
C VAL A 78 10.16 -0.06 3.90
N ALA A 79 10.87 -1.00 3.26
CA ALA A 79 12.11 -1.57 3.81
C ALA A 79 13.17 -0.49 4.05
N LEU A 80 13.43 0.36 3.06
CA LEU A 80 14.35 1.50 3.19
C LEU A 80 13.92 2.44 4.32
N HIS A 81 12.63 2.72 4.45
CA HIS A 81 12.09 3.56 5.50
C HIS A 81 12.20 2.93 6.91
N VAL A 82 12.10 1.61 7.00
CA VAL A 82 12.32 0.88 8.26
C VAL A 82 13.80 0.94 8.64
N LEU A 83 14.69 0.67 7.69
CA LEU A 83 16.14 0.69 7.92
C LEU A 83 16.66 2.09 8.27
N ALA A 84 16.14 3.14 7.62
CA ALA A 84 16.60 4.50 7.82
C ALA A 84 16.06 5.16 9.11
N PHE A 85 14.83 4.83 9.54
CA PHE A 85 14.14 5.58 10.60
C PHE A 85 13.80 4.75 11.85
N GLY A 86 14.06 3.45 11.87
CA GLY A 86 13.90 2.62 13.08
C GLY A 86 12.45 2.47 13.53
N TRP A 87 12.18 2.61 14.84
CA TRP A 87 10.84 2.50 15.40
C TRP A 87 10.02 3.76 15.10
N VAL A 88 8.94 3.60 14.32
CA VAL A 88 8.03 4.67 13.90
C VAL A 88 6.67 4.03 13.63
N THR A 89 5.58 4.73 13.95
CA THR A 89 4.22 4.30 13.60
C THR A 89 3.99 4.48 12.11
N ARG A 90 3.81 3.38 11.39
CA ARG A 90 3.59 3.33 9.93
C ARG A 90 2.26 2.65 9.59
N CYS A 91 1.80 1.75 10.44
CA CYS A 91 0.62 0.92 10.26
C CYS A 91 -0.64 1.74 9.89
N GLY A 92 -0.80 2.95 10.44
CA GLY A 92 -1.93 3.84 10.15
C GLY A 92 -2.08 4.27 8.69
N VAL A 93 -1.03 4.14 7.87
CA VAL A 93 -1.08 4.42 6.43
C VAL A 93 -0.70 3.20 5.59
N VAL A 94 0.29 2.42 6.02
CA VAL A 94 0.77 1.27 5.23
C VAL A 94 -0.25 0.13 5.20
N ILE A 95 -1.04 -0.13 6.27
CA ILE A 95 -2.10 -1.15 6.23
C ILE A 95 -3.22 -0.74 5.24
N PRO A 96 -3.79 0.49 5.32
CA PRO A 96 -4.73 0.95 4.29
C PRO A 96 -4.16 0.92 2.86
N LEU A 97 -2.88 1.26 2.70
CA LEU A 97 -2.19 1.18 1.41
C LEU A 97 -2.07 -0.26 0.91
N ALA A 98 -1.70 -1.20 1.78
CA ALA A 98 -1.62 -2.64 1.50
C ALA A 98 -2.98 -3.18 1.02
N ALA A 99 -4.08 -2.78 1.68
CA ALA A 99 -5.43 -3.12 1.25
C ALA A 99 -5.76 -2.55 -0.14
N ALA A 100 -5.42 -1.29 -0.41
CA ALA A 100 -5.61 -0.68 -1.73
C ALA A 100 -4.77 -1.37 -2.83
N LEU A 101 -3.55 -1.81 -2.50
CA LEU A 101 -2.70 -2.60 -3.38
C LEU A 101 -3.26 -4.00 -3.59
N ALA A 102 -3.84 -4.64 -2.57
CA ALA A 102 -4.49 -5.94 -2.68
C ALA A 102 -5.68 -5.89 -3.66
N TYR A 103 -6.52 -4.86 -3.53
CA TYR A 103 -7.56 -4.57 -4.51
C TYR A 103 -6.98 -4.39 -5.92
N ALA A 104 -5.91 -3.61 -6.05
CA ALA A 104 -5.26 -3.36 -7.34
C ALA A 104 -4.69 -4.65 -7.96
N VAL A 105 -4.04 -5.51 -7.17
CA VAL A 105 -3.52 -6.82 -7.61
C VAL A 105 -4.67 -7.66 -8.13
N ALA A 106 -5.75 -7.80 -7.35
CA ALA A 106 -6.91 -8.56 -7.77
C ALA A 106 -7.52 -8.03 -9.09
N ARG A 107 -7.55 -6.71 -9.27
CA ARG A 107 -8.19 -6.04 -10.40
C ARG A 107 -7.33 -6.01 -11.66
N PHE A 108 -6.01 -5.84 -11.54
CA PHE A 108 -5.12 -5.50 -12.65
C PHE A 108 -4.04 -6.55 -12.96
N ALA A 109 -3.81 -7.53 -12.08
CA ALA A 109 -2.86 -8.62 -12.37
C ALA A 109 -3.32 -9.48 -13.57
N ASN A 110 -2.36 -9.82 -14.43
CA ASN A 110 -2.51 -10.60 -15.64
C ASN A 110 -1.92 -12.00 -15.43
N GLY A 111 -2.72 -12.88 -14.81
CA GLY A 111 -2.37 -14.30 -14.62
C GLY A 111 -1.85 -14.63 -13.22
N THR A 112 -1.82 -15.94 -12.90
CA THR A 112 -1.61 -16.46 -11.54
C THR A 112 -0.28 -16.01 -10.92
N ARG A 113 0.79 -15.93 -11.72
CA ARG A 113 2.11 -15.51 -11.22
C ARG A 113 2.09 -14.09 -10.66
N GLU A 114 1.42 -13.16 -11.35
CA GLU A 114 1.33 -11.77 -10.88
C GLU A 114 0.47 -11.65 -9.62
N HIS A 115 -0.61 -12.44 -9.51
CA HIS A 115 -1.41 -12.52 -8.30
C HIS A 115 -0.58 -13.01 -7.11
N VAL A 116 0.17 -14.11 -7.28
CA VAL A 116 1.02 -14.68 -6.21
C VAL A 116 2.13 -13.72 -5.81
N LEU A 117 2.86 -13.15 -6.77
CA LEU A 117 3.94 -12.20 -6.49
C LEU A 117 3.43 -10.91 -5.85
N GLY A 118 2.29 -10.39 -6.32
CA GLY A 118 1.65 -9.21 -5.73
C GLY A 118 1.21 -9.44 -4.29
N LEU A 119 0.52 -10.55 -4.02
CA LEU A 119 0.09 -10.89 -2.66
C LEU A 119 1.28 -11.17 -1.74
N ALA A 120 2.27 -11.94 -2.19
CA ALA A 120 3.48 -12.19 -1.43
C ALA A 120 4.22 -10.89 -1.10
N GLY A 121 4.34 -9.96 -2.06
CA GLY A 121 4.94 -8.66 -1.85
C GLY A 121 4.18 -7.79 -0.84
N ILE A 122 2.84 -7.86 -0.84
CA ILE A 122 2.01 -7.17 0.17
C ILE A 122 2.25 -7.75 1.56
N VAL A 123 2.23 -9.08 1.72
CA VAL A 123 2.50 -9.74 3.01
C VAL A 123 3.91 -9.40 3.51
N VAL A 124 4.91 -9.43 2.63
CA VAL A 124 6.28 -9.01 2.97
C VAL A 124 6.34 -7.56 3.43
N THR A 125 5.60 -6.66 2.76
CA THR A 125 5.51 -5.24 3.16
C THR A 125 4.95 -5.11 4.58
N GLU A 126 3.90 -5.86 4.91
CA GLU A 126 3.30 -5.84 6.24
C GLU A 126 4.21 -6.42 7.32
N VAL A 127 4.92 -7.51 7.03
CA VAL A 127 5.89 -8.07 7.98
C VAL A 127 7.03 -7.08 8.24
N ILE A 128 7.56 -6.47 7.18
CA ILE A 128 8.66 -5.50 7.29
C ILE A 128 8.23 -4.29 8.12
N MET A 129 7.04 -3.71 7.85
CA MET A 129 6.59 -2.53 8.59
C MET A 129 6.34 -2.85 10.06
N LEU A 130 5.64 -3.96 10.35
CA LEU A 130 5.21 -4.32 11.71
C LEU A 130 6.38 -4.75 12.58
N TRP A 131 7.46 -5.24 11.97
CA TRP A 131 8.66 -5.60 12.71
C TRP A 131 9.32 -4.40 13.43
N ARG A 132 9.09 -3.17 12.95
CA ARG A 132 9.65 -1.93 13.51
C ARG A 132 8.59 -0.84 13.71
N ASP A 133 7.35 -1.23 13.97
CA ASP A 133 6.28 -0.28 14.26
C ASP A 133 6.21 0.02 15.78
N SER A 134 6.15 1.30 16.17
CA SER A 134 6.07 1.69 17.58
C SER A 134 4.70 1.45 18.21
N SER A 135 3.65 1.29 17.39
CA SER A 135 2.26 1.18 17.86
C SER A 135 1.79 -0.25 18.09
N ALA A 136 2.49 -1.28 17.57
CA ALA A 136 2.05 -2.66 17.71
C ALA A 136 3.19 -3.67 17.55
N GLY A 137 3.10 -4.81 18.24
CA GLY A 137 3.99 -5.95 18.06
C GLY A 137 3.59 -6.80 16.84
N LEU A 138 4.58 -7.43 16.18
CA LEU A 138 4.36 -8.19 14.95
C LEU A 138 3.29 -9.29 15.09
N ALA A 139 3.39 -10.13 16.13
CA ALA A 139 2.52 -11.28 16.30
C ALA A 139 1.04 -10.89 16.49
N ASP A 140 0.80 -9.82 17.26
CA ASP A 140 -0.55 -9.36 17.57
C ASP A 140 -1.14 -8.53 16.43
N ALA A 141 -0.32 -7.77 15.71
CA ALA A 141 -0.77 -6.86 14.65
C ALA A 141 -1.01 -7.56 13.31
N LEU A 142 -0.27 -8.63 13.00
CA LEU A 142 -0.31 -9.25 11.67
C LEU A 142 -1.70 -9.78 11.30
N PRO A 143 -2.48 -10.44 12.17
CA PRO A 143 -3.85 -10.85 11.83
C PRO A 143 -4.74 -9.67 11.44
N PHE A 144 -4.59 -8.52 12.12
CA PHE A 144 -5.34 -7.30 11.83
C PHE A 144 -4.88 -6.61 10.54
N ALA A 145 -3.60 -6.73 10.17
CA ALA A 145 -3.08 -6.22 8.90
C ALA A 145 -3.54 -7.07 7.70
N ILE A 146 -3.54 -8.39 7.84
CA ILE A 146 -3.95 -9.32 6.79
C ILE A 146 -5.46 -9.26 6.50
N ALA A 147 -6.29 -9.01 7.52
CA ALA A 147 -7.74 -8.95 7.37
C ALA A 147 -8.22 -7.98 6.24
N PRO A 148 -7.83 -6.69 6.22
CA PRO A 148 -8.21 -5.78 5.14
C PRO A 148 -7.60 -6.18 3.79
N VAL A 149 -6.40 -6.77 3.75
CA VAL A 149 -5.81 -7.31 2.50
C VAL A 149 -6.73 -8.35 1.87
N VAL A 150 -7.20 -9.32 2.65
CA VAL A 150 -8.11 -10.38 2.18
C VAL A 150 -9.43 -9.79 1.67
N VAL A 151 -10.03 -8.88 2.45
CA VAL A 151 -11.31 -8.25 2.09
C VAL A 151 -11.19 -7.46 0.79
N PHE A 152 -10.18 -6.59 0.67
CA PHE A 152 -10.02 -5.75 -0.50
C PHE A 152 -9.58 -6.52 -1.75
N TYR A 153 -8.78 -7.57 -1.58
CA TYR A 153 -8.48 -8.50 -2.67
C TYR A 153 -9.76 -9.18 -3.20
N ALA A 154 -10.60 -9.70 -2.30
CA ALA A 154 -11.87 -10.31 -2.68
C ALA A 154 -12.78 -9.32 -3.43
N LEU A 155 -12.90 -8.08 -2.95
CA LEU A 155 -13.65 -7.02 -3.62
C LEU A 155 -13.10 -6.72 -5.03
N GLY A 156 -11.78 -6.61 -5.17
CA GLY A 156 -11.15 -6.36 -6.47
C GLY A 156 -11.39 -7.50 -7.47
N TRP A 157 -11.38 -8.74 -6.98
CA TRP A 157 -11.67 -9.93 -7.78
C TRP A 157 -13.15 -9.97 -8.21
N LEU A 158 -14.08 -9.66 -7.31
CA LEU A 158 -15.50 -9.55 -7.63
C LEU A 158 -15.76 -8.51 -8.72
N VAL A 159 -15.16 -7.32 -8.60
CA VAL A 159 -15.28 -6.25 -9.61
C VAL A 159 -14.69 -6.69 -10.95
N LYS A 160 -13.53 -7.36 -10.97
CA LYS A 160 -12.93 -7.89 -12.20
C LYS A 160 -13.88 -8.89 -12.89
N ASN A 161 -14.43 -9.82 -12.13
CA ASN A 161 -15.36 -10.83 -12.64
C ASN A 161 -16.65 -10.21 -13.20
N GLN A 162 -17.21 -9.22 -12.52
CA GLN A 162 -18.41 -8.52 -12.99
C GLN A 162 -18.17 -7.80 -14.32
N LEU A 163 -17.03 -7.13 -14.49
CA LEU A 163 -16.70 -6.42 -15.73
C LEU A 163 -16.46 -7.39 -16.89
N ASN A 164 -15.76 -8.50 -16.65
CA ASN A 164 -15.57 -9.55 -17.65
C ASN A 164 -16.89 -10.20 -18.09
N ARG A 165 -17.89 -10.29 -17.20
CA ARG A 165 -19.24 -10.81 -17.51
C ARG A 165 -20.12 -9.83 -18.28
N ARG A 166 -19.83 -8.53 -18.27
CA ARG A 166 -20.60 -7.50 -19.00
C ARG A 166 -20.11 -7.29 -20.44
N GLN A 167 -18.82 -7.49 -20.70
CA GLN A 167 -18.24 -7.44 -22.05
C GLN A 167 -18.86 -8.39 -23.11
N PRO A 168 -19.45 -9.56 -22.81
CA PRO A 168 -20.05 -10.45 -23.81
C PRO A 168 -21.38 -9.97 -24.40
N ALA A 169 -22.07 -9.00 -23.78
CA ALA A 169 -23.40 -8.56 -24.23
C ALA A 169 -23.32 -7.46 -25.31
N ASP A 170 -22.39 -6.51 -25.21
CA ASP A 170 -22.26 -5.39 -26.17
C ASP A 170 -21.71 -5.80 -27.54
N GLN A 171 -20.86 -6.83 -27.61
CA GLN A 171 -20.29 -7.30 -28.89
C GLN A 171 -21.27 -8.13 -29.75
N ARG A 172 -22.40 -8.58 -29.20
CA ARG A 172 -23.44 -9.30 -29.96
C ARG A 172 -24.53 -8.39 -30.52
N ALA A 173 -24.62 -7.14 -30.06
CA ALA A 173 -25.62 -6.18 -30.54
C ALA A 173 -25.16 -5.39 -31.78
N THR A 174 -23.91 -5.59 -32.23
CA THR A 174 -23.31 -4.89 -33.38
C THR A 174 -22.98 -5.82 -34.55
N VAL A 175 -23.53 -7.04 -34.58
CA VAL A 175 -23.43 -7.98 -35.72
C VAL A 175 -24.78 -8.15 -36.37
#